data_AF-A0A3M1E3Z2-F1
#
_entry.id   AF-A0A3M1E3Z2-F1
#
_cell.length_a   1.000
_cell.length_b   1.000
_cell.length_c   1.000
_cell.angle_alpha   90.00
_cell.angle_beta   90.00
_cell.angle_gamma   90.00
#
_symmetry.space_group_name_H-M   'P 1'
#
loop_
_entity.id
_entity.type
_entity.pdbx_description
1 polymer ?
#
loop_
_entity_poly.entity_id
_entity_poly.type
_entity_poly.pdbx_seq_one_letter_code
_entity_poly.pdbx_strand_id
1 'polypeptide(L)'
;MCPPTGLCCWDAGTICIPDFPRDACIESGGVPECTASPCRAGCLPSEANGDMDRDGDRDLWDLCELWRCFTGDVNDPGYTPPPESCAAIFDFDADNDIDLSDHARFLDFRSGPDNIGSGP
;
A
#
# COMPACT_ATOMS: atom_id res chain seq x y z
N MET A 1 -1.98 1.17 -15.75
CA MET A 1 -1.18 0.06 -16.32
C MET A 1 0.29 0.32 -16.04
N CYS A 2 0.92 -0.48 -15.19
CA CYS A 2 2.37 -0.51 -15.08
C CYS A 2 2.97 -0.89 -16.44
N PRO A 3 4.11 -0.32 -16.84
CA PRO A 3 4.86 -0.88 -17.95
C PRO A 3 5.17 -2.36 -17.61
N PRO A 4 5.11 -3.28 -18.60
CA PRO A 4 5.46 -4.68 -18.38
C PRO A 4 6.92 -4.86 -17.91
N THR A 5 7.71 -3.79 -17.99
CA THR A 5 9.13 -3.70 -17.69
C THR A 5 9.37 -2.68 -16.56
N GLY A 6 10.06 -3.10 -15.50
CA GLY A 6 10.42 -2.26 -14.34
C GLY A 6 11.86 -2.54 -13.88
N LEU A 7 12.29 -1.99 -12.75
CA LEU A 7 13.58 -2.40 -12.17
C LEU A 7 13.37 -3.77 -11.49
N CYS A 8 14.21 -4.77 -11.73
CA CYS A 8 14.18 -6.06 -11.03
C CYS A 8 15.46 -6.23 -10.22
N CYS A 9 15.34 -6.48 -8.92
CA CYS A 9 16.46 -6.55 -8.00
C CYS A 9 16.64 -7.95 -7.40
N TRP A 10 17.88 -8.40 -7.23
CA TRP A 10 18.25 -9.62 -6.51
C TRP A 10 19.12 -9.29 -5.29
N ASP A 11 19.20 -10.23 -4.35
CA ASP A 11 20.10 -10.18 -3.20
C ASP A 11 20.00 -8.86 -2.42
N ALA A 12 18.81 -8.58 -1.88
CA ALA A 12 18.50 -7.39 -1.09
C ALA A 12 18.85 -6.05 -1.77
N GLY A 13 18.73 -5.97 -3.11
CA GLY A 13 18.95 -4.73 -3.86
C GLY A 13 20.38 -4.54 -4.39
N THR A 14 21.24 -5.55 -4.30
CA THR A 14 22.64 -5.44 -4.73
C THR A 14 22.79 -5.48 -6.25
N ILE A 15 21.88 -6.20 -6.94
CA ILE A 15 21.85 -6.29 -8.40
C ILE A 15 20.47 -5.85 -8.85
N CYS A 16 20.37 -4.74 -9.58
CA CYS A 16 19.10 -4.25 -10.10
C CYS A 16 19.19 -4.02 -11.61
N ILE A 17 18.27 -4.60 -12.38
CA ILE A 17 18.22 -4.51 -13.84
C ILE A 17 17.01 -3.67 -14.24
N PRO A 18 17.21 -2.51 -14.91
CA PRO A 18 16.11 -1.69 -15.40
C PRO A 18 15.42 -2.36 -16.59
N ASP A 19 14.16 -1.96 -16.81
CA ASP A 19 13.31 -2.45 -17.90
C ASP A 19 13.19 -3.99 -17.97
N PHE A 20 13.33 -4.67 -16.84
CA PHE A 20 13.21 -6.10 -16.74
C PHE A 20 11.72 -6.50 -16.70
N PRO A 21 11.28 -7.48 -17.51
CA PRO A 21 9.88 -7.90 -17.50
C PRO A 21 9.45 -8.40 -16.12
N ARG A 22 8.33 -7.88 -15.59
CA ARG A 22 7.87 -8.19 -14.23
C ARG A 22 7.68 -9.67 -13.98
N ASP A 23 7.01 -10.38 -14.88
CA ASP A 23 6.72 -11.81 -14.71
C ASP A 23 8.02 -12.62 -14.72
N ALA A 24 8.94 -12.28 -15.62
CA ALA A 24 10.26 -12.91 -15.66
C ALA A 24 11.09 -12.60 -14.39
N CYS A 25 10.91 -11.41 -13.79
CA CYS A 25 11.59 -11.04 -12.55
C CYS A 25 11.19 -12.00 -11.42
N ILE A 26 9.89 -12.21 -11.25
CA ILE A 26 9.31 -13.10 -10.25
C ILE A 26 9.74 -14.55 -10.51
N GLU A 27 9.63 -15.03 -11.75
CA GLU A 27 10.08 -16.38 -12.13
C GLU A 27 11.57 -16.60 -11.85
N SER A 28 12.38 -15.55 -11.94
CA SER A 28 13.82 -15.59 -11.68
C SER A 28 14.20 -15.36 -10.22
N GLY A 29 13.23 -15.29 -9.30
CA GLY A 29 13.47 -15.04 -7.88
C GLY A 29 13.93 -13.63 -7.54
N GLY A 30 13.72 -12.66 -8.45
CA GLY A 30 13.98 -11.25 -8.21
C GLY A 30 12.78 -10.54 -7.57
N VAL A 31 13.04 -9.34 -7.06
CA VAL A 31 12.06 -8.43 -6.47
C VAL A 31 11.90 -7.23 -7.41
N PRO A 32 10.75 -7.05 -8.06
CA PRO A 32 10.52 -5.86 -8.88
C PRO A 32 10.50 -4.61 -7.99
N GLU A 33 11.41 -3.67 -8.25
CA GLU A 33 11.45 -2.36 -7.62
C GLU A 33 10.38 -1.48 -8.26
N CYS A 34 9.47 -1.00 -7.42
CA CYS A 34 8.31 -0.22 -7.85
C CYS A 34 8.43 1.25 -7.42
N THR A 35 9.68 1.71 -7.35
CA THR A 35 10.08 3.06 -6.94
C THR A 35 9.66 4.14 -7.93
N ALA A 36 9.47 3.80 -9.22
CA ALA A 36 8.95 4.72 -10.23
C ALA A 36 7.41 4.79 -10.23
N SER A 37 6.85 5.95 -9.87
CA SER A 37 5.42 6.23 -10.12
C SER A 37 5.10 6.05 -11.61
N PRO A 38 4.02 5.34 -12.00
CA PRO A 38 2.87 4.91 -11.20
C PRO A 38 2.93 3.44 -10.68
N CYS A 39 4.10 2.80 -10.64
CA CYS A 39 4.24 1.36 -10.42
C CYS A 39 4.06 0.89 -8.96
N ARG A 40 3.83 1.80 -7.99
CA ARG A 40 3.69 1.46 -6.56
C ARG A 40 2.43 0.63 -6.24
N ALA A 41 1.43 0.65 -7.11
CA ALA A 41 0.14 -0.03 -6.99
C ALA A 41 0.27 -1.55 -7.27
N GLY A 42 0.95 -2.31 -6.38
CA GLY A 42 1.01 -3.79 -6.50
C GLY A 42 2.38 -4.44 -6.24
N CYS A 43 3.32 -3.73 -5.61
CA CYS A 43 4.64 -4.27 -5.29
C CYS A 43 5.09 -4.10 -3.84
N LEU A 44 4.36 -3.33 -3.05
CA LEU A 44 4.56 -3.38 -1.62
C LEU A 44 3.72 -4.57 -1.09
N PRO A 45 4.18 -5.30 -0.07
CA PRO A 45 3.37 -6.35 0.57
C PRO A 45 2.02 -5.74 0.94
N SER A 46 0.91 -6.35 0.49
CA SER A 46 -0.47 -5.85 0.64
C SER A 46 -0.86 -5.46 2.07
N GLU A 47 -0.08 -5.89 3.05
CA GLU A 47 -0.41 -5.76 4.45
C GLU A 47 -0.05 -4.41 5.06
N ALA A 48 0.73 -3.51 4.43
CA ALA A 48 1.17 -2.23 5.04
C ALA A 48 1.11 -1.02 4.09
N ASN A 49 0.14 -0.99 3.16
CA ASN A 49 0.09 0.07 2.14
C ASN A 49 -1.16 0.91 2.11
N GLY A 50 -2.21 0.53 2.81
CA GLY A 50 -3.55 1.10 2.61
C GLY A 50 -4.25 0.62 1.34
N ASP A 51 -4.02 -0.63 0.91
CA ASP A 51 -4.81 -1.34 -0.13
C ASP A 51 -5.65 -2.41 0.60
N MET A 52 -6.73 -1.95 1.23
CA MET A 52 -7.57 -2.76 2.11
C MET A 52 -8.56 -3.62 1.33
N ASP A 53 -9.08 -3.12 0.20
CA ASP A 53 -9.98 -3.91 -0.65
C ASP A 53 -9.23 -4.91 -1.56
N ARG A 54 -7.89 -4.79 -1.62
CA ARG A 54 -6.95 -5.71 -2.27
C ARG A 54 -7.11 -5.75 -3.78
N ASP A 55 -7.55 -4.65 -4.38
CA ASP A 55 -7.65 -4.56 -5.84
C ASP A 55 -6.37 -4.04 -6.50
N GLY A 56 -5.37 -3.74 -5.68
CA GLY A 56 -4.00 -3.47 -6.12
C GLY A 56 -3.70 -2.00 -6.28
N ASP A 57 -4.62 -1.09 -5.92
CA ASP A 57 -4.31 0.32 -5.82
C ASP A 57 -4.68 0.93 -4.46
N ARG A 58 -4.73 2.27 -4.39
CA ARG A 58 -4.96 3.02 -3.15
C ARG A 58 -5.85 4.17 -3.48
N ASP A 59 -7.14 3.95 -3.41
CA ASP A 59 -8.12 4.85 -3.98
C ASP A 59 -9.13 5.37 -2.93
N LEU A 60 -10.32 5.79 -3.38
CA LEU A 60 -11.37 6.25 -2.46
C LEU A 60 -12.03 5.11 -1.67
N TRP A 61 -12.03 3.89 -2.16
CA TRP A 61 -12.58 2.74 -1.45
C TRP A 61 -11.69 2.42 -0.25
N ASP A 62 -10.38 2.35 -0.43
CA ASP A 62 -9.45 2.19 0.69
C ASP A 62 -9.53 3.34 1.69
N LEU A 63 -9.71 4.58 1.21
CA LEU A 63 -9.94 5.73 2.09
C LEU A 63 -11.22 5.55 2.92
N CYS A 64 -12.27 4.98 2.34
CA CYS A 64 -13.49 4.68 3.09
C CYS A 64 -13.25 3.61 4.16
N GLU A 65 -12.43 2.60 3.87
CA GLU A 65 -12.03 1.60 4.87
C GLU A 65 -11.13 2.19 5.96
N LEU A 66 -10.20 3.10 5.62
CA LEU A 66 -9.42 3.86 6.59
C LEU A 66 -10.34 4.59 7.57
N TRP A 67 -11.37 5.27 7.08
CA TRP A 67 -12.34 5.95 7.94
C TRP A 67 -13.16 5.02 8.84
N ARG A 68 -13.31 3.73 8.48
CA ARG A 68 -13.92 2.73 9.36
C ARG A 68 -12.95 2.21 10.42
N CYS A 69 -11.65 2.23 10.13
CA CYS A 69 -10.58 1.85 11.03
C CYS A 69 -10.13 2.98 11.95
N PHE A 70 -10.56 4.22 11.71
CA PHE A 70 -10.16 5.41 12.45
C PHE A 70 -10.48 5.29 13.95
N THR A 71 -9.45 5.37 14.80
CA THR A 71 -9.57 5.32 16.26
C THR A 71 -9.31 6.67 16.93
N GLY A 72 -8.68 7.62 16.22
CA GLY A 72 -8.12 8.83 16.80
C GLY A 72 -6.82 8.57 17.55
N ASP A 73 -6.27 9.62 18.15
CA ASP A 73 -4.96 9.61 18.82
C ASP A 73 -4.98 8.72 20.09
N VAL A 74 -3.94 7.93 20.30
CA VAL A 74 -3.76 7.03 21.46
C VAL A 74 -3.85 7.75 22.81
N ASN A 75 -3.58 9.05 22.84
CA ASN A 75 -3.64 9.89 24.03
C ASN A 75 -5.02 10.49 24.30
N ASP A 76 -5.98 10.32 23.37
CA ASP A 76 -7.32 10.88 23.52
C ASP A 76 -8.17 10.13 24.58
N PRO A 77 -8.98 10.85 25.37
CA PRO A 77 -9.90 10.22 26.32
C PRO A 77 -10.91 9.30 25.61
N GLY A 78 -10.89 8.02 25.96
CA GLY A 78 -11.81 7.03 25.40
C GLY A 78 -11.27 6.31 24.16
N TYR A 79 -9.99 6.50 23.83
CA TYR A 79 -9.30 5.72 22.82
C TYR A 79 -9.53 4.22 23.01
N THR A 80 -9.81 3.54 21.90
CA THR A 80 -9.90 2.09 21.81
C THR A 80 -8.97 1.65 20.67
N PRO A 81 -8.04 0.70 20.91
CA PRO A 81 -7.12 0.26 19.87
C PRO A 81 -7.84 -0.26 18.62
N PRO A 82 -7.28 -0.01 17.43
CA PRO A 82 -7.85 -0.54 16.19
C PRO A 82 -7.78 -2.07 16.18
N PRO A 83 -8.66 -2.75 15.42
CA PRO A 83 -8.49 -4.16 15.11
C PRO A 83 -7.12 -4.43 14.47
N GLU A 84 -6.51 -5.59 14.74
CA GLU A 84 -5.19 -5.95 14.20
C GLU A 84 -5.13 -5.85 12.66
N SER A 85 -6.21 -6.19 11.97
CA SER A 85 -6.32 -6.05 10.52
C SER A 85 -6.27 -4.60 10.04
N CYS A 86 -6.82 -3.67 10.82
CA CYS A 86 -6.76 -2.25 10.53
C CYS A 86 -5.36 -1.70 10.80
N ALA A 87 -4.80 -2.02 11.97
CA ALA A 87 -3.45 -1.57 12.36
C ALA A 87 -2.40 -2.03 11.36
N ALA A 88 -2.44 -3.29 10.92
CA ALA A 88 -1.50 -3.80 9.92
C ALA A 88 -1.46 -2.91 8.67
N ILE A 89 -2.64 -2.48 8.18
CA ILE A 89 -2.82 -1.87 6.86
C ILE A 89 -2.71 -0.34 6.88
N PHE A 90 -3.23 0.31 7.93
CA PHE A 90 -3.42 1.76 7.97
C PHE A 90 -2.64 2.50 9.06
N ASP A 91 -1.99 1.81 10.01
CA ASP A 91 -1.07 2.44 10.98
C ASP A 91 0.28 2.67 10.27
N PHE A 92 0.36 3.76 9.52
CA PHE A 92 1.47 4.07 8.64
C PHE A 92 2.69 4.57 9.38
N ASP A 93 2.54 5.11 10.59
CA ASP A 93 3.64 5.63 11.40
C ASP A 93 4.02 4.74 12.60
N ALA A 94 3.32 3.62 12.77
CA ALA A 94 3.59 2.54 13.70
C ALA A 94 3.49 2.97 15.17
N ASP A 95 2.56 3.88 15.48
CA ASP A 95 2.31 4.35 16.84
C ASP A 95 1.14 3.63 17.54
N ASN A 96 0.52 2.66 16.85
CA ASN A 96 -0.60 1.82 17.28
C ASN A 96 -1.95 2.51 17.29
N ASP A 97 -2.10 3.69 16.68
CA ASP A 97 -3.40 4.24 16.39
C ASP A 97 -3.65 4.39 14.88
N ILE A 98 -4.85 4.85 14.55
CA ILE A 98 -5.24 5.19 13.18
C ILE A 98 -5.91 6.54 13.24
N ASP A 99 -5.18 7.58 12.86
CA ASP A 99 -5.56 8.95 13.10
C ASP A 99 -5.40 9.86 11.85
N LEU A 100 -5.30 11.19 12.07
CA LEU A 100 -5.15 12.15 10.99
C LEU A 100 -3.74 12.15 10.36
N SER A 101 -2.73 11.69 11.10
CA SER A 101 -1.36 11.48 10.62
C SER A 101 -1.33 10.35 9.58
N ASP A 102 -2.03 9.24 9.85
CA ASP A 102 -2.21 8.15 8.89
C ASP A 102 -3.00 8.56 7.66
N HIS A 103 -4.09 9.30 7.87
CA HIS A 103 -4.87 9.86 6.77
C HIS A 103 -4.01 10.77 5.86
N ALA A 104 -3.16 11.61 6.44
CA ALA A 104 -2.25 12.44 5.66
C ALA A 104 -1.27 11.59 4.84
N ARG A 105 -0.69 10.55 5.44
CA ARG A 105 0.20 9.60 4.74
C ARG A 105 -0.53 8.85 3.64
N PHE A 106 -1.76 8.43 3.86
CA PHE A 106 -2.60 7.80 2.85
C PHE A 106 -2.74 8.69 1.61
N LEU A 107 -3.05 9.98 1.81
CA LEU A 107 -3.26 10.94 0.72
C LEU A 107 -1.99 11.26 -0.09
N ASP A 108 -0.80 11.25 0.53
CA ASP A 108 0.49 11.44 -0.16
C ASP A 108 0.78 10.34 -1.20
N PHE A 109 0.03 9.25 -1.10
CA PHE A 109 0.35 7.97 -1.70
C PHE A 109 -0.81 7.39 -2.51
N ARG A 110 -1.94 8.10 -2.58
CA ARG A 110 -3.11 7.73 -3.37
C ARG A 110 -2.72 7.52 -4.83
N SER A 111 -3.15 6.39 -5.38
CA SER A 111 -2.79 5.96 -6.72
C SER A 111 -3.90 5.11 -7.32
N GLY A 112 -4.05 5.16 -8.64
CA GLY A 112 -5.05 4.36 -9.34
C GLY A 112 -6.33 5.13 -9.65
N PRO A 113 -7.16 4.61 -10.56
CA PRO A 113 -8.51 5.12 -10.78
C PRO A 113 -9.38 4.81 -9.57
N ASP A 114 -10.29 5.73 -9.21
CA ASP A 114 -11.37 5.35 -8.29
C ASP A 114 -12.11 4.15 -8.92
N ASN A 115 -12.20 3.04 -8.20
CA ASN A 115 -12.83 1.82 -8.72
C ASN A 115 -14.35 2.01 -8.85
N ILE A 116 -14.77 2.69 -9.92
CA ILE A 116 -16.15 2.81 -10.36
C ILE A 116 -16.53 1.52 -11.12
N GLY A 117 -16.44 0.34 -10.50
CA GLY A 117 -16.78 -0.86 -11.27
C GLY A 117 -16.59 -2.25 -10.68
N SER A 118 -16.07 -2.44 -9.48
CA SER A 118 -15.76 -3.77 -8.95
C SER A 118 -16.60 -4.13 -7.72
N GLY A 119 -17.91 -3.88 -7.80
CA GLY A 119 -18.85 -4.58 -6.91
C GLY A 119 -18.94 -6.06 -7.30
N PRO A 120 -19.22 -6.97 -6.35
CA PRO A 120 -19.11 -8.43 -6.50
C PRO A 120 -19.88 -9.03 -7.69
#